data_AF-A0A024P3J7-F1
#
_entry.id   AF-A0A024P3J7-F1
#
_cell.length_a   1.000
_cell.length_b   1.000
_cell.length_c   1.000
_cell.angle_alpha   90.00
_cell.angle_beta   90.00
_cell.angle_gamma   90.00
#
_symmetry.space_group_name_H-M   'P 1'
#
loop_
_entity.id
_entity.type
_entity.pdbx_description
1 polymer ?
#
loop_
_entity_poly.entity_id
_entity_poly.type
_entity_poly.pdbx_seq_one_letter_code
_entity_poly.pdbx_strand_id
1 'polypeptide(L)' 'MTEGQMEEVFADYGYQRLYNRFKTPLYVTGILDDVEADLLEDFFENIELPPSAFFDEFRFWFQYFSVSQKHPFQ' A
#
# COMPACT_ATOMS: atom_id res chain seq x y z
N MET A 1 9.31 2.90 -4.24
CA MET A 1 9.59 1.47 -4.52
C MET A 1 9.62 1.17 -6.02
N THR A 2 10.30 0.09 -6.42
CA THR A 2 10.17 -0.49 -7.77
C THR A 2 8.92 -1.40 -7.87
N GLU A 3 8.44 -1.69 -9.08
CA GLU A 3 7.30 -2.63 -9.28
C GLU A 3 7.56 -4.00 -8.64
N GLY A 4 8.79 -4.52 -8.74
CA GLY A 4 9.13 -5.83 -8.17
C GLY A 4 9.05 -5.84 -6.65
N GLN A 5 9.55 -4.78 -6.00
CA GLN A 5 9.45 -4.63 -4.54
C GLN A 5 8.00 -4.48 -4.08
N MET A 6 7.18 -3.72 -4.81
CA MET A 6 5.75 -3.62 -4.50
C MET A 6 5.06 -4.98 -4.59
N GLU A 7 5.34 -5.75 -5.65
CA GLU A 7 4.77 -7.09 -5.81
C GLU A 7 5.15 -8.02 -4.67
N GLU A 8 6.42 -8.02 -4.28
CA GLU A 8 6.94 -8.82 -3.17
C GLU A 8 6.23 -8.50 -1.84
N VAL A 9 6.14 -7.22 -1.46
CA VAL A 9 5.45 -6.81 -0.23
C VAL A 9 3.97 -7.20 -0.25
N PHE A 10 3.26 -6.98 -1.37
CA PHE A 10 1.87 -7.44 -1.46
C PHE A 10 1.76 -8.96 -1.38
N ALA A 11 2.71 -9.72 -1.92
CA ALA A 11 2.70 -11.18 -1.88
C ALA A 11 2.91 -11.71 -0.45
N ASP A 12 3.89 -11.16 0.26
CA ASP A 12 4.28 -11.57 1.61
C ASP A 12 3.14 -11.40 2.63
N TYR A 13 2.30 -10.38 2.43
CA TYR A 13 1.13 -10.11 3.26
C TYR A 13 -0.18 -10.76 2.73
N GLY A 14 -0.09 -11.63 1.72
CA GLY A 14 -1.25 -12.35 1.18
C GLY A 14 -2.17 -11.54 0.25
N TYR A 15 -1.73 -10.36 -0.16
CA TYR A 15 -2.45 -9.42 -1.02
C TYR A 15 -2.08 -9.50 -2.51
N GLN A 16 -1.41 -10.55 -2.98
CA GLN A 16 -1.07 -10.75 -4.40
C GLN A 16 -2.26 -10.52 -5.36
N ARG A 17 -3.46 -10.97 -4.97
CA ARG A 17 -4.67 -10.76 -5.79
C ARG A 17 -5.08 -9.29 -5.88
N LEU A 18 -4.88 -8.50 -4.81
CA LEU A 18 -5.10 -7.06 -4.84
C LEU A 18 -4.01 -6.39 -5.69
N TYR A 19 -2.75 -6.77 -5.56
CA TYR A 19 -1.67 -6.25 -6.40
C TYR A 19 -1.97 -6.43 -7.89
N ASN A 20 -2.35 -7.63 -8.32
CA ASN A 20 -2.70 -7.90 -9.72
C ASN A 20 -3.83 -7.00 -10.24
N ARG A 21 -4.79 -6.64 -9.38
CA ARG A 21 -5.89 -5.72 -9.71
C ARG A 21 -5.46 -4.26 -9.66
N PHE A 22 -4.51 -3.91 -8.80
CA PHE A 22 -4.08 -2.54 -8.52
C PHE A 22 -2.83 -2.13 -9.30
N LYS A 23 -2.14 -3.06 -9.99
CA LYS A 23 -0.88 -2.79 -10.68
C LYS A 23 -0.96 -1.57 -11.60
N THR A 24 -1.98 -1.50 -12.46
CA THR A 24 -2.16 -0.36 -13.37
C THR A 24 -2.42 0.95 -12.63
N PRO A 25 -3.40 1.07 -11.72
CA PRO A 25 -3.59 2.32 -11.00
C PRO A 25 -2.44 2.69 -10.05
N LEU A 26 -1.71 1.73 -9.47
CA LEU A 26 -0.47 1.99 -8.71
C LEU A 26 0.56 2.69 -9.61
N TYR A 27 0.82 2.12 -10.78
CA TYR A 27 1.75 2.69 -11.76
C TYR A 27 1.33 4.09 -12.25
N VAL A 28 0.05 4.27 -12.58
CA VAL A 28 -0.46 5.56 -13.10
C VAL A 28 -0.44 6.66 -12.05
N THR A 29 -0.74 6.33 -10.79
CA THR A 29 -0.82 7.32 -9.71
C THR A 29 0.53 7.62 -9.06
N GLY A 30 1.50 6.71 -9.19
CA GLY A 30 2.80 6.83 -8.55
C GLY A 30 2.74 6.90 -7.02
N ILE A 31 1.63 6.45 -6.41
CA ILE A 31 1.38 6.64 -4.95
C ILE A 31 2.43 5.96 -4.06
N LEU A 32 3.16 4.98 -4.62
CA LEU A 32 4.19 4.20 -3.94
C LEU A 32 5.61 4.46 -4.46
N ASP A 33 5.81 5.42 -5.37
CA ASP A 33 7.10 5.63 -6.03
C ASP A 33 8.18 6.12 -5.04
N ASP A 34 7.81 7.07 -4.18
CA ASP A 34 8.67 7.64 -3.13
C ASP A 34 8.40 7.06 -1.73
N VAL A 35 7.70 5.92 -1.68
CA VAL A 35 7.43 5.18 -0.45
C VAL A 35 8.51 4.13 -0.24
N GLU A 36 9.02 4.02 0.98
CA GLU A 36 9.89 2.94 1.44
C GLU A 36 9.06 1.67 1.73
N ALA A 37 9.63 0.49 1.48
CA ALA A 37 8.95 -0.80 1.67
C ALA A 37 8.39 -0.95 3.09
N ASP A 38 9.19 -0.60 4.10
CA ASP A 38 8.84 -0.63 5.52
C ASP A 38 7.50 0.07 5.81
N LEU A 39 7.19 1.20 5.16
CA LEU A 39 5.93 1.93 5.41
C LEU A 39 4.70 1.17 4.85
N LEU A 40 4.88 0.47 3.73
CA LEU A 40 3.81 -0.36 3.15
C LEU A 40 3.61 -1.65 3.95
N GLU A 41 4.70 -2.23 4.44
CA GLU A 41 4.70 -3.35 5.37
C GLU A 41 3.95 -2.98 6.67
N ASP A 42 4.36 -1.90 7.32
CA ASP A 42 3.69 -1.34 8.51
C ASP A 42 2.19 -1.09 8.26
N PHE A 43 1.83 -0.60 7.08
CA PHE A 43 0.43 -0.39 6.71
C PHE A 43 -0.34 -1.72 6.70
N PHE A 44 0.21 -2.78 6.09
CA PHE A 44 -0.43 -4.08 6.05
C PHE A 44 -0.47 -4.80 7.39
N GLU A 45 0.47 -4.52 8.30
CA GLU A 45 0.41 -4.99 9.69
C GLU A 45 -0.74 -4.34 10.50
N ASN A 46 -1.11 -3.11 10.15
CA ASN A 46 -2.08 -2.32 10.94
C ASN A 46 -3.46 -2.20 10.29
N ILE A 47 -3.58 -2.42 8.98
CA ILE A 47 -4.81 -2.24 8.21
C ILE A 47 -5.07 -3.46 7.33
N GLU A 48 -6.15 -4.18 7.63
CA GLU A 48 -6.63 -5.28 6.81
C GLU A 48 -7.44 -4.79 5.60
N LEU A 49 -7.13 -5.33 4.42
CA LEU A 49 -7.92 -5.07 3.21
C LEU A 49 -8.72 -6.31 2.82
N PRO A 50 -10.05 -6.20 2.64
CA PRO A 50 -10.81 -7.33 2.13
C PRO A 50 -10.36 -7.67 0.70
N PRO A 51 -10.45 -8.94 0.26
CA PRO A 51 -10.14 -9.33 -1.12
C PRO A 51 -10.95 -8.58 -2.18
N SER A 52 -12.10 -8.00 -1.81
CA SER A 52 -12.98 -7.18 -2.66
C SER A 52 -12.63 -5.70 -2.67
N ALA A 53 -11.65 -5.24 -1.87
CA ALA A 53 -11.30 -3.83 -1.73
C ALA A 53 -11.06 -3.17 -3.10
N PHE A 54 -11.57 -1.96 -3.28
CA PHE A 54 -11.30 -1.12 -4.45
C PHE A 54 -9.98 -0.37 -4.28
N PHE A 55 -9.40 0.05 -5.40
CA PHE A 55 -8.14 0.79 -5.38
C PHE A 55 -8.27 2.11 -4.60
N ASP A 56 -9.39 2.80 -4.73
CA ASP A 56 -9.62 4.06 -4.01
C ASP A 56 -9.72 3.86 -2.49
N GLU A 57 -10.22 2.71 -2.03
CA GLU A 57 -10.24 2.35 -0.61
C GLU A 57 -8.81 2.10 -0.10
N PHE A 58 -8.01 1.32 -0.83
CA PHE A 58 -6.58 1.14 -0.53
C PHE A 58 -5.86 2.50 -0.46
N ARG A 59 -6.02 3.33 -1.50
CA ARG A 59 -5.41 4.65 -1.59
C ARG A 59 -5.79 5.53 -0.40
N PHE A 60 -7.07 5.58 -0.05
CA PHE A 60 -7.55 6.37 1.07
C PHE A 60 -6.88 5.93 2.38
N TRP A 61 -6.92 4.62 2.69
CA TRP A 61 -6.37 4.09 3.93
C TRP A 61 -4.85 4.23 4.00
N PHE A 62 -4.15 3.99 2.90
CA PHE A 62 -2.71 4.13 2.84
C PHE A 62 -2.27 5.58 3.05
N GLN A 63 -2.97 6.55 2.44
CA GLN A 63 -2.70 7.98 2.66
C GLN A 63 -2.99 8.40 4.10
N TYR A 64 -4.13 7.96 4.65
CA TYR A 64 -4.49 8.22 6.05
C TYR A 64 -3.41 7.70 7.00
N PHE A 65 -3.00 6.44 6.82
CA PHE A 65 -1.96 5.81 7.62
C PHE A 65 -0.63 6.56 7.51
N SER A 66 -0.19 6.85 6.28
CA SER A 66 1.06 7.56 6.01
C SER A 66 1.12 8.94 6.67
N VAL A 67 0.00 9.66 6.73
CA VAL A 67 -0.09 10.96 7.43
C VAL A 67 -0.08 10.77 8.94
N SER A 68 -0.78 9.75 9.45
CA SER A 68 -0.85 9.47 10.89
C SER A 68 0.52 9.09 11.49
N GLN A 69 1.37 8.39 10.72
CA GLN A 69 2.73 8.05 11.14
C GLN A 69 3.68 9.26 11.16
N LYS A 70 3.37 10.33 10.41
CA LYS A 70 4.18 11.56 10.37
C LYS A 70 4.00 12.45 11.60
N HIS A 71 3.07 12.13 12.51
CA HIS A 71 2.87 12.87 13.76
C HIS A 71 2.69 11.96 14.97
N PRO A 72 3.78 11.59 15.68
CA PRO A 72 3.64 11.07 17.03
C PRO A 72 3.39 12.21 18.02
N PHE A 73 4.27 13.21 18.13
CA PHE A 73 4.13 14.35 19.04
C PHE A 73 5.03 15.49 18.55
N GLN A 74 4.48 16.70 18.36
CA GLN A 74 5.23 17.96 18.46
C GLN A 74 5.00 18.53 19.86
#